data_AF-A0A6N6JHT4-F1
#
_entry.id   AF-A0A6N6JHT4-F1
#
_cell.length_a   1.000
_cell.length_b   1.000
_cell.length_c   1.000
_cell.angle_alpha   90.00
_cell.angle_beta   90.00
_cell.angle_gamma   90.00
#
_symmetry.space_group_name_H-M   'P 1'
#
loop_
_entity.id
_entity.type
_entity.pdbx_description
1 polymer ?
#
loop_
_entity_poly.entity_id
_entity_poly.type
_entity_poly.pdbx_seq_one_letter_code
_entity_poly.pdbx_strand_id
1 'polypeptide(L)' 'MISHIALAIGLVLVVEGLVIALAPSRLEDLLRALAQIPPETRRMLGLAAITFGTILVWLAKSAFTAGA' A
#
# COMPACT_ATOMS: atom_id res chain seq x y z
N MET A 1 -19.03 8.96 -4.86
CA MET A 1 -18.68 7.88 -3.90
C MET A 1 -18.11 6.67 -4.60
N ILE A 2 -18.85 6.02 -5.50
CA ILE A 2 -18.39 4.83 -6.26
C ILE A 2 -17.10 5.11 -7.07
N SER A 3 -16.98 6.31 -7.66
CA SER A 3 -15.80 6.74 -8.41
C SER A 3 -14.49 6.69 -7.60
N HIS A 4 -14.50 7.10 -6.34
CA HIS A 4 -13.31 7.08 -5.48
C HIS A 4 -12.90 5.65 -5.10
N ILE A 5 -13.88 4.75 -4.91
CA ILE A 5 -13.61 3.34 -4.64
C ILE A 5 -12.97 2.70 -5.86
N ALA A 6 -13.52 2.93 -7.06
CA ALA A 6 -12.95 2.43 -8.30
C ALA A 6 -11.52 2.95 -8.54
N LEU A 7 -11.27 4.23 -8.25
CA LEU A 7 -9.94 4.82 -8.34
C LEU A 7 -8.95 4.18 -7.35
N ALA A 8 -9.34 4.01 -6.09
CA ALA A 8 -8.50 3.40 -5.07
C ALA A 8 -8.12 1.95 -5.46
N ILE A 9 -9.09 1.16 -5.90
CA ILE A 9 -8.85 -0.22 -6.38
C ILE A 9 -7.94 -0.20 -7.61
N GLY A 10 -8.20 0.67 -8.58
CA GLY A 10 -7.38 0.79 -9.79
C GLY A 10 -5.93 1.12 -9.49
N LEU A 11 -5.68 2.05 -8.58
CA LEU A 11 -4.32 2.40 -8.16
C LEU A 11 -3.59 1.25 -7.46
N VAL A 12 -4.28 0.51 -6.58
CA VAL A 12 -3.72 -0.70 -5.94
C VAL A 12 -3.33 -1.73 -6.99
N LEU A 13 -4.21 -2.02 -7.96
CA LEU A 13 -3.93 -2.97 -9.03
C LEU A 13 -2.76 -2.54 -9.92
N VAL A 14 -2.65 -1.25 -10.24
CA VAL A 14 -1.52 -0.72 -11.01
C VAL A 14 -0.21 -0.91 -10.23
N VAL A 15 -0.17 -0.51 -8.95
CA VAL A 15 1.06 -0.58 -8.15
C VAL A 15 1.47 -2.04 -7.90
N GLU A 16 0.54 -2.92 -7.51
CA GLU A 16 0.84 -4.34 -7.29
C GLU A 16 1.21 -5.06 -8.60
N GLY A 17 0.49 -4.78 -9.68
CA GLY A 17 0.76 -5.34 -11.00
C GLY A 17 2.12 -4.94 -11.54
N LEU A 18 2.59 -3.71 -11.29
CA LEU A 18 3.91 -3.25 -11.68
C LEU A 18 5.03 -4.06 -11.00
N VAL A 19 4.88 -4.38 -9.71
CA VAL A 19 5.87 -5.21 -9.00
C VAL A 19 5.98 -6.59 -9.65
N ILE A 20 4.83 -7.22 -9.95
CA ILE A 20 4.77 -8.53 -10.58
C ILE A 20 5.32 -8.49 -12.02
N ALA A 21 4.95 -7.47 -12.80
CA ALA A 21 5.33 -7.36 -14.21
C ALA A 21 6.81 -7.00 -14.41
N LEU A 22 7.36 -6.11 -13.58
CA LEU A 22 8.71 -5.57 -13.77
C LEU A 22 9.78 -6.34 -13.00
N ALA A 23 9.44 -6.94 -11.86
CA ALA A 23 10.43 -7.58 -10.98
C ALA A 23 9.89 -8.82 -10.25
N PRO A 24 9.39 -9.84 -10.97
CA PRO A 24 8.78 -11.03 -10.37
C PRO A 24 9.72 -11.79 -9.42
N SER A 25 11.01 -11.92 -9.76
CA SER A 25 11.99 -12.59 -8.89
C SER A 25 12.26 -11.84 -7.59
N ARG A 26 12.23 -10.50 -7.63
CA ARG A 26 12.42 -9.67 -6.43
C ARG A 26 11.23 -9.79 -5.48
N LEU A 27 10.03 -9.99 -6.02
CA LEU A 27 8.84 -10.26 -5.22
C LEU A 27 8.99 -11.58 -4.45
N GLU A 28 9.48 -12.65 -5.09
CA GLU A 28 9.74 -13.92 -4.41
C GLU A 28 10.75 -13.78 -3.26
N ASP A 29 11.85 -13.07 -3.48
CA ASP A 29 12.87 -12.83 -2.45
C ASP A 29 12.30 -12.05 -1.26
N LEU A 30 11.50 -11.00 -1.53
CA LEU A 30 10.78 -10.23 -0.52
C LEU A 30 9.82 -11.11 0.29
N LEU A 31 9.03 -11.96 -0.37
CA LEU A 31 8.10 -12.85 0.28
C LEU A 31 8.82 -13.87 1.17
N ARG A 32 9.97 -14.41 0.72
CA ARG A 32 10.81 -15.30 1.53
C ARG A 32 11.34 -14.58 2.76
N ALA A 33 11.83 -13.34 2.60
CA ALA A 33 12.30 -12.54 3.73
C ALA A 33 11.18 -12.24 4.73
N LEU A 34 10.00 -11.85 4.25
CA LEU A 34 8.82 -11.61 5.10
C LEU A 34 8.38 -12.89 5.84
N ALA A 35 8.48 -14.06 5.20
CA ALA A 35 8.13 -15.33 5.81
C ALA A 35 9.02 -15.70 7.01
N GLN A 36 10.27 -15.23 7.04
CA GLN A 36 11.19 -15.43 8.18
C GLN A 36 10.85 -14.54 9.38
N ILE A 37 10.02 -13.50 9.20
CA ILE A 37 9.64 -12.59 10.28
C ILE A 37 8.57 -13.25 11.18
N PRO A 38 8.70 -13.18 12.51
CA PRO A 38 7.67 -13.65 13.44
C PRO A 38 6.29 -13.05 13.14
N PRO A 39 5.20 -13.80 13.35
CA PRO A 39 3.85 -13.33 13.00
C PRO A 39 3.45 -12.05 13.72
N GLU A 40 3.89 -11.85 14.97
CA GLU A 40 3.62 -10.64 15.73
C GLU A 40 4.27 -9.40 15.11
N THR A 41 5.55 -9.50 14.74
CA THR A 41 6.26 -8.41 14.05
C THR A 41 5.63 -8.11 12.70
N ARG A 42 5.20 -9.13 11.94
CA ARG A 42 4.47 -8.94 10.68
C ARG A 42 3.15 -8.19 10.88
N ARG A 43 2.39 -8.49 11.94
CA ARG A 43 1.17 -7.76 12.29
C ARG A 43 1.47 -6.29 12.60
N MET A 44 2.51 -6.04 13.39
CA MET A 44 2.93 -4.67 13.74
C MET A 44 3.36 -3.86 12.50
N LEU A 45 4.08 -4.49 11.55
CA LEU A 45 4.40 -3.86 10.27
C LEU A 45 3.14 -3.50 9.47
N GLY A 46 2.17 -4.42 9.41
CA GLY A 46 0.88 -4.16 8.77
C GLY A 46 0.11 -3.01 9.42
N LEU A 47 0.05 -2.98 10.75
CA LEU A 47 -0.59 -1.89 11.49
C LEU A 47 0.11 -0.55 11.22
N ALA A 48 1.44 -0.52 11.23
CA ALA A 48 2.21 0.68 10.91
C ALA A 48 1.93 1.17 9.48
N ALA A 49 1.87 0.25 8.50
CA ALA A 49 1.54 0.59 7.12
C ALA A 49 0.13 1.16 6.97
N ILE A 50 -0.86 0.58 7.67
CA ILE A 50 -2.24 1.09 7.70
C ILE A 50 -2.29 2.50 8.30
N THR A 51 -1.66 2.70 9.46
CA THR A 51 -1.61 4.01 10.13
C THR A 51 -0.98 5.06 9.23
N PHE A 52 0.18 4.75 8.65
CA PHE A 52 0.90 5.69 7.79
C PHE A 52 0.12 5.98 6.49
N GLY A 53 -0.41 4.95 5.84
CA GLY A 53 -1.26 5.11 4.65
C GLY A 53 -2.49 5.97 4.91
N THR A 54 -3.14 5.79 6.07
CA THR A 54 -4.28 6.62 6.48
C THR A 54 -3.89 8.09 6.66
N ILE A 55 -2.75 8.35 7.32
CA ILE A 55 -2.22 9.71 7.50
C ILE A 55 -1.92 10.35 6.14
N LEU A 56 -1.27 9.62 5.22
CA LEU A 56 -0.98 10.13 3.88
C LEU A 56 -2.25 10.47 3.09
N VAL A 57 -3.25 9.60 3.10
CA VAL A 57 -4.54 9.86 2.43
C VAL A 57 -5.22 11.08 3.04
N TRP A 58 -5.20 11.22 4.37
CA TRP A 58 -5.74 12.38 5.06
C TRP A 58 -5.01 13.67 4.67
N LEU A 59 -3.68 13.67 4.69
CA LEU A 59 -2.86 14.82 4.29
C LEU A 59 -3.06 15.20 2.83
N ALA A 60 -3.05 14.23 1.91
CA ALA A 60 -3.26 14.47 0.48
C ALA A 60 -4.65 15.07 0.23
N LYS A 61 -5.69 14.54 0.89
CA LYS A 61 -7.04 15.10 0.81
C LYS A 61 -7.09 16.50 1.38
N SER A 62 -6.54 16.72 2.57
CA SER A 62 -6.52 18.02 3.25
C SER A 62 -5.77 19.09 2.46
N ALA A 63 -4.60 18.76 1.90
CA ALA A 63 -3.80 19.67 1.08
C ALA A 63 -4.53 20.08 -0.21
N PHE A 64 -5.21 19.13 -0.87
CA PHE A 64 -6.01 19.43 -2.06
C PHE A 64 -7.29 20.22 -1.76
N THR A 65 -7.89 20.03 -0.58
CA THR A 65 -9.08 20.81 -0.16
C THR A 65 -8.74 22.19 0.38
N ALA A 66 -7.53 22.41 0.89
CA ALA A 66 -7.10 23.71 1.41
C ALA A 66 -6.68 24.70 0.30
N GLY A 67 -6.48 24.21 -0.93
CA GLY A 67 -6.16 25.02 -2.11
C GLY A 67 -7.35 25.35 -3.01
N ALA A 68 -8.58 25.05 -2.59
CA ALA A 68 -9.82 25.25 -3.35
C ALA A 68 -10.76 26.24 -2.65
#